data_AF-A0A836ZQ39-F1
#
_entry.id   AF-A0A836ZQ39-F1
#
_cell.length_a   1.000
_cell.length_b   1.000
_cell.length_c   1.000
_cell.angle_alpha   90.00
_cell.angle_beta   90.00
_cell.angle_gamma   90.00
#
_symmetry.space_group_name_H-M   'P 1'
#
loop_
_entity.id
_entity.type
_entity.pdbx_description
1 polymer ?
#
loop_
_entity_poly.entity_id
_entity_poly.type
_entity_poly.pdbx_seq_one_letter_code
_entity_poly.pdbx_strand_id
1 'polypeptide(L)'
;MAFLDSEGRAYSTAVHTLPSARGNGEPLTGRFSPASGAAFQVMASADNATRFVLASSHGYGFVTRFENLTGRNKAGKAMLNLTAGSHVLTPAQVSNPQTDRIVAVTSAGNLLAVPASDVPELDKGKGNKIIEIPKAKLGTERVVAVVAVAPGNTLLVRSGARTMSLSFKDLDTYVGARASRGSLLPRGWQKVDGLEV
;
A
#
# COMPACT_ATOMS: atom_id res chain seq x y z
N MET A 1 -10.76 -12.84 -4.61
CA MET A 1 -10.18 -12.23 -3.40
C MET A 1 -8.74 -12.69 -3.26
N ALA A 2 -7.85 -11.77 -2.87
CA ALA A 2 -6.45 -12.01 -2.63
C ALA A 2 -6.06 -11.56 -1.22
N PHE A 3 -5.01 -12.18 -0.68
CA PHE A 3 -4.44 -11.90 0.63
C PHE A 3 -2.93 -11.68 0.48
N LEU A 4 -2.36 -10.76 1.25
CA LEU A 4 -0.91 -10.60 1.38
C LEU A 4 -0.50 -10.95 2.81
N ASP A 5 0.54 -11.77 2.94
CA ASP A 5 1.16 -12.06 4.23
C ASP A 5 2.26 -11.06 4.60
N SER A 6 2.76 -11.18 5.83
CA SER A 6 3.85 -10.39 6.38
C SER A 6 5.18 -10.50 5.63
N GLU A 7 5.35 -11.54 4.80
CA GLU A 7 6.53 -11.80 3.99
C GLU A 7 6.36 -11.29 2.54
N GLY A 8 5.25 -10.61 2.25
CA GLY A 8 4.96 -10.07 0.91
C GLY A 8 4.55 -11.13 -0.11
N ARG A 9 4.04 -12.29 0.34
CA ARG A 9 3.48 -13.32 -0.55
C ARG A 9 1.99 -13.10 -0.75
N ALA A 10 1.54 -13.27 -1.99
CA ALA A 10 0.14 -13.20 -2.37
C ALA A 10 -0.49 -14.59 -2.42
N TYR A 11 -1.72 -14.68 -1.90
CA TYR A 11 -2.57 -15.87 -1.92
C TYR A 11 -3.92 -15.45 -2.48
N SER A 12 -4.65 -16.36 -3.12
CA SER A 12 -5.97 -16.02 -3.65
C SER A 12 -6.94 -17.17 -3.59
N THR A 13 -8.21 -16.83 -3.43
CA THR A 13 -9.32 -17.77 -3.54
C THR A 13 -10.50 -17.10 -4.22
N ALA A 14 -11.34 -17.90 -4.87
CA ALA A 14 -12.60 -17.41 -5.39
C ALA A 14 -13.56 -17.13 -4.22
N VAL A 15 -14.24 -15.98 -4.26
CA VAL A 15 -15.08 -15.51 -3.15
C VAL A 15 -16.21 -16.50 -2.83
N HIS A 16 -16.83 -17.09 -3.84
CA HIS A 16 -17.92 -18.05 -3.68
C HIS A 16 -17.51 -19.37 -3.01
N THR A 17 -16.21 -19.62 -2.84
CA THR A 17 -15.71 -20.82 -2.16
C THR A 17 -15.57 -20.61 -0.65
N LEU A 18 -15.67 -19.37 -0.17
CA LEU A 18 -15.59 -19.04 1.25
C LEU A 18 -16.86 -19.52 1.98
N PRO A 19 -16.75 -19.87 3.28
CA PRO A 19 -17.88 -20.33 4.06
C PRO A 19 -18.89 -19.21 4.22
N SER A 20 -20.16 -19.60 4.42
CA SER A 20 -21.20 -18.63 4.72
C SER A 20 -20.93 -17.89 6.03
N ALA A 21 -21.55 -16.73 6.22
CA ALA A 21 -21.50 -16.01 7.49
C ALA A 21 -22.15 -16.78 8.67
N ARG A 22 -22.87 -17.88 8.41
CA ARG A 22 -23.36 -18.77 9.46
C ARG A 22 -22.22 -19.66 9.96
N GLY A 23 -21.90 -19.56 11.25
CA GLY A 23 -20.83 -20.31 11.90
C GLY A 23 -19.59 -19.46 12.16
N ASN A 24 -18.48 -20.12 12.53
CA ASN A 24 -17.24 -19.44 12.95
C ASN A 24 -16.26 -19.18 11.78
N GLY A 25 -16.66 -19.46 10.55
CA GLY A 25 -15.78 -19.42 9.38
C GLY A 25 -14.74 -20.54 9.37
N GLU A 26 -13.62 -20.31 8.68
CA GLU A 26 -12.50 -21.23 8.66
C GLU A 26 -11.16 -20.46 8.70
N PRO A 27 -10.10 -21.05 9.25
CA PRO A 27 -8.79 -20.41 9.26
C PRO A 27 -8.18 -20.38 7.85
N LEU A 28 -7.55 -19.26 7.47
CA LEU A 28 -6.84 -19.14 6.19
C LEU A 28 -5.69 -20.15 6.04
N THR A 29 -5.09 -20.58 7.15
CA THR A 29 -4.08 -21.65 7.18
C THR A 29 -4.63 -23.04 6.82
N GLY A 30 -5.95 -23.23 6.83
CA GLY A 30 -6.59 -24.42 6.27
C GLY A 30 -6.60 -24.42 4.73
N ARG A 31 -6.55 -23.23 4.11
CA ARG A 31 -6.55 -23.07 2.64
C ARG A 31 -5.15 -22.93 2.06
N PHE A 32 -4.27 -22.23 2.77
CA PHE A 32 -2.95 -21.82 2.33
C PHE A 32 -1.87 -22.35 3.26
N SER A 33 -0.66 -22.45 2.72
CA SER A 33 0.52 -22.94 3.43
C SER A 33 1.55 -21.81 3.56
N PRO A 34 1.28 -20.78 4.40
CA PRO A 34 2.21 -19.69 4.61
C PRO A 34 3.49 -20.20 5.32
N ALA A 35 4.55 -19.41 5.25
CA ALA A 35 5.78 -19.69 6.00
C ALA A 35 5.51 -19.68 7.51
N SER A 36 6.31 -20.43 8.27
CA SER A 36 6.18 -20.43 9.75
C SER A 36 6.34 -19.03 10.31
N GLY A 37 5.41 -18.61 11.17
CA GLY A 37 5.39 -17.27 11.76
C GLY A 37 4.81 -16.17 10.87
N ALA A 38 4.53 -16.44 9.59
CA ALA A 38 3.90 -15.46 8.71
C ALA A 38 2.42 -15.25 9.07
N ALA A 39 1.98 -14.00 9.01
CA ALA A 39 0.60 -13.61 9.27
C ALA A 39 -0.04 -13.03 8.01
N PHE A 40 -1.29 -13.36 7.72
CA PHE A 40 -2.07 -12.66 6.69
C PHE A 40 -2.40 -11.25 7.19
N GLN A 41 -1.85 -10.23 6.54
CA GLN A 41 -1.94 -8.84 7.01
C GLN A 41 -2.94 -8.02 6.21
N VAL A 42 -3.11 -8.35 4.93
CA VAL A 42 -3.96 -7.56 4.04
C VAL A 42 -4.83 -8.42 3.16
N MET A 43 -6.00 -7.91 2.82
CA MET A 43 -6.96 -8.50 1.90
C MET A 43 -7.34 -7.48 0.83
N ALA A 44 -7.48 -7.94 -0.41
CA ALA A 44 -7.99 -7.15 -1.53
C ALA A 44 -8.99 -7.99 -2.34
N SER A 45 -10.00 -7.35 -2.90
CA SER A 45 -10.93 -7.99 -3.82
C SER A 45 -11.29 -7.02 -4.93
N ALA A 46 -11.09 -7.43 -6.17
CA ALA A 46 -11.41 -6.67 -7.35
C ALA A 46 -11.47 -7.58 -8.58
N ASP A 47 -11.87 -7.00 -9.71
CA ASP A 47 -11.71 -7.63 -11.02
C ASP A 47 -10.24 -7.68 -11.43
N ASN A 48 -9.89 -8.63 -12.30
CA ASN A 48 -8.51 -8.89 -12.72
C ASN A 48 -7.79 -7.66 -13.28
N ALA A 49 -8.51 -6.80 -14.00
CA ALA A 49 -7.97 -5.59 -14.63
C ALA A 49 -7.75 -4.42 -13.64
N THR A 50 -8.32 -4.48 -12.44
CA THR A 50 -8.20 -3.41 -11.44
C THR A 50 -6.75 -3.25 -11.01
N ARG A 51 -6.26 -2.01 -10.99
CA ARG A 51 -4.90 -1.69 -10.58
C ARG A 51 -4.82 -1.37 -9.09
N PHE A 52 -3.72 -1.75 -8.49
CA PHE A 52 -3.36 -1.44 -7.11
C PHE A 52 -1.92 -0.92 -7.06
N VAL A 53 -1.65 -0.02 -6.13
CA VAL A 53 -0.27 0.24 -5.69
C VAL A 53 0.05 -0.70 -4.53
N LEU A 54 1.11 -1.49 -4.69
CA LEU A 54 1.71 -2.27 -3.61
C LEU A 54 2.97 -1.55 -3.12
N ALA A 55 3.14 -1.45 -1.81
CA ALA A 55 4.30 -0.78 -1.24
C ALA A 55 4.74 -1.39 0.09
N SER A 56 6.00 -1.13 0.43
CA SER A 56 6.62 -1.48 1.70
C SER A 56 6.76 -0.25 2.59
N SER A 57 6.87 -0.47 3.89
CA SER A 57 7.11 0.58 4.89
C SER A 57 8.47 1.28 4.75
N HIS A 58 9.36 0.82 3.87
CA HIS A 58 10.60 1.52 3.50
C HIS A 58 10.46 2.40 2.25
N GLY A 59 9.25 2.56 1.72
CA GLY A 59 8.96 3.49 0.61
C GLY A 59 9.27 2.95 -0.78
N TYR A 60 9.45 1.64 -0.93
CA TYR A 60 9.51 0.98 -2.24
C TYR A 60 8.16 0.38 -2.60
N GLY A 61 7.77 0.48 -3.86
CA GLY A 61 6.51 -0.06 -4.36
C GLY A 61 6.37 0.03 -5.87
N PHE A 62 5.24 -0.45 -6.37
CA PHE A 62 4.92 -0.49 -7.80
C PHE A 62 3.41 -0.59 -8.00
N VAL A 63 2.95 -0.20 -9.18
CA VAL A 63 1.56 -0.46 -9.61
C VAL A 63 1.47 -1.89 -10.16
N THR A 64 0.39 -2.58 -9.91
CA THR A 64 0.15 -3.91 -10.46
C THR A 64 -1.34 -4.14 -10.67
N ARG A 65 -1.68 -5.08 -11.54
CA ARG A 65 -3.07 -5.51 -11.74
C ARG A 65 -3.45 -6.58 -10.73
N PHE A 66 -4.73 -6.66 -10.39
CA PHE A 66 -5.25 -7.65 -9.46
C PHE A 66 -4.97 -9.08 -9.94
N GLU A 67 -4.97 -9.33 -11.26
CA GLU A 67 -4.60 -10.64 -11.82
C GLU A 67 -3.23 -11.14 -11.33
N ASN A 68 -2.27 -10.24 -11.10
CA ASN A 68 -0.94 -10.58 -10.61
C ASN A 68 -0.93 -11.02 -9.14
N LEU A 69 -1.95 -10.65 -8.35
CA LEU A 69 -2.16 -11.14 -6.99
C LEU A 69 -2.82 -12.53 -6.96
N THR A 70 -3.35 -12.99 -8.09
CA THR A 70 -4.02 -14.28 -8.18
C THR A 70 -3.06 -15.42 -8.52
N GLY A 71 -3.36 -16.60 -8.02
CA GLY A 71 -2.56 -17.80 -8.25
C GLY A 71 -3.17 -19.03 -7.60
N ARG A 72 -2.77 -20.21 -8.08
CA ARG A 72 -3.28 -21.51 -7.60
C ARG A 72 -2.39 -22.16 -6.53
N ASN A 73 -1.22 -21.59 -6.27
CA ASN A 73 -0.26 -22.19 -5.35
C ASN A 73 -0.70 -21.97 -3.89
N LYS A 74 -0.86 -23.06 -3.12
CA LYS A 74 -1.17 -23.00 -1.69
C LYS A 74 -0.09 -22.28 -0.89
N ALA A 75 1.17 -22.38 -1.28
CA ALA A 75 2.28 -21.65 -0.66
C ALA A 75 2.35 -20.17 -1.07
N GLY A 76 1.39 -19.68 -1.86
CA GLY A 76 1.36 -18.31 -2.36
C GLY A 76 2.41 -18.02 -3.44
N LYS A 77 2.37 -16.80 -3.97
CA LYS A 77 3.31 -16.23 -4.94
C LYS A 77 4.15 -15.16 -4.25
N ALA A 78 5.47 -15.18 -4.43
CA ALA A 78 6.31 -14.06 -4.00
C ALA A 78 5.93 -12.81 -4.81
N MET A 79 5.31 -11.83 -4.15
CA MET A 79 4.68 -10.68 -4.80
C MET A 79 5.46 -9.39 -4.53
N LEU A 80 5.69 -9.07 -3.26
CA LEU A 80 6.42 -7.89 -2.81
C LEU A 80 7.68 -8.33 -2.07
N ASN A 81 8.86 -8.04 -2.64
CA ASN A 81 10.12 -8.38 -1.97
C ASN A 81 10.44 -7.34 -0.91
N LEU A 82 10.33 -7.74 0.36
CA LEU A 82 10.60 -6.87 1.50
C LEU A 82 12.11 -6.80 1.79
N THR A 83 12.56 -5.61 2.17
CA THR A 83 13.89 -5.44 2.80
C THR A 83 13.79 -5.79 4.28
N ALA A 84 14.90 -6.22 4.89
CA ALA A 84 14.95 -6.50 6.32
C ALA A 84 14.39 -5.32 7.15
N GLY A 85 13.46 -5.60 8.06
CA GLY A 85 12.79 -4.60 8.91
C GLY A 85 11.60 -3.87 8.27
N SER A 86 11.35 -4.06 6.97
CA SER A 86 10.14 -3.51 6.31
C SER A 86 8.96 -4.47 6.40
N HIS A 87 7.75 -3.93 6.28
CA HIS A 87 6.50 -4.68 6.21
C HIS A 87 5.65 -4.21 5.03
N VAL A 88 4.67 -5.04 4.66
CA VAL A 88 3.69 -4.73 3.62
C VAL A 88 2.76 -3.62 4.09
N LEU A 89 2.51 -2.63 3.22
CA LEU A 89 1.47 -1.62 3.44
C LEU A 89 0.15 -2.06 2.82
N THR A 90 -0.95 -1.52 3.34
CA THR A 90 -2.27 -1.77 2.75
C THR A 90 -2.29 -1.30 1.29
N PRO A 91 -2.59 -2.17 0.32
CA PRO A 91 -2.72 -1.80 -1.09
C PRO A 91 -3.82 -0.75 -1.27
N ALA A 92 -3.57 0.23 -2.13
CA ALA A 92 -4.59 1.17 -2.54
C ALA A 92 -4.96 0.95 -4.00
N GLN A 93 -6.25 0.97 -4.30
CA GLN A 93 -6.75 0.84 -5.66
C GLN A 93 -6.41 2.11 -6.46
N VAL A 94 -5.84 1.93 -7.65
CA VAL A 94 -5.57 3.01 -8.61
C VAL A 94 -6.70 2.98 -9.64
N SER A 95 -7.53 4.02 -9.65
CA SER A 95 -8.69 4.10 -10.51
C SER A 95 -8.27 4.44 -11.94
N ASN A 96 -7.40 5.44 -12.09
CA ASN A 96 -6.93 5.90 -13.38
C ASN A 96 -5.47 6.40 -13.29
N PRO A 97 -4.48 5.62 -13.77
CA PRO A 97 -3.06 5.99 -13.71
C PRO A 97 -2.71 7.33 -14.39
N GLN A 98 -3.54 7.79 -15.32
CA GLN A 98 -3.32 9.04 -16.06
C GLN A 98 -3.72 10.28 -15.27
N THR A 99 -4.61 10.15 -14.28
CA THR A 99 -5.16 11.29 -13.53
C THR A 99 -4.89 11.21 -12.03
N ASP A 100 -4.76 10.00 -11.50
CA ASP A 100 -4.60 9.79 -10.07
C ASP A 100 -3.20 10.21 -9.62
N ARG A 101 -3.12 10.58 -8.35
CA ARG A 101 -1.85 10.81 -7.65
C ARG A 101 -1.61 9.70 -6.65
N ILE A 102 -0.43 9.10 -6.68
CA ILE A 102 0.03 8.25 -5.59
C ILE A 102 0.62 9.14 -4.50
N VAL A 103 0.05 9.06 -3.31
CA VAL A 103 0.47 9.83 -2.15
C VAL A 103 1.07 8.90 -1.12
N ALA A 104 2.32 9.16 -0.74
CA ALA A 104 3.01 8.46 0.34
C ALA A 104 3.28 9.42 1.49
N VAL A 105 3.15 8.93 2.73
CA VAL A 105 3.49 9.71 3.92
C VAL A 105 4.37 8.91 4.88
N THR A 106 5.37 9.57 5.45
CA THR A 106 6.23 8.97 6.49
C THR A 106 5.71 9.27 7.89
N SER A 107 6.13 8.47 8.87
CA SER A 107 5.80 8.66 10.29
C SER A 107 6.31 9.99 10.86
N ALA A 108 7.29 10.60 10.20
CA ALA A 108 7.81 11.93 10.51
C ALA A 108 7.05 13.08 9.78
N GLY A 109 5.97 12.76 9.07
CA GLY A 109 5.12 13.73 8.37
C GLY A 109 5.69 14.24 7.06
N ASN A 110 6.60 13.52 6.39
CA ASN A 110 7.00 13.87 5.03
C ASN A 110 5.97 13.29 4.08
N LEU A 111 5.28 14.14 3.32
CA LEU A 111 4.26 13.75 2.35
C LEU A 111 4.75 14.04 0.94
N LEU A 112 4.60 13.08 0.04
CA LEU A 112 4.94 13.19 -1.37
C LEU A 112 3.76 12.72 -2.21
N ALA A 113 3.28 13.57 -3.10
CA ALA A 113 2.35 13.22 -4.16
C ALA A 113 3.12 13.10 -5.49
N VAL A 114 2.90 12.02 -6.23
CA VAL A 114 3.43 11.83 -7.58
C VAL A 114 2.30 11.45 -8.53
N PRO A 115 2.35 11.84 -9.82
CA PRO A 115 1.48 11.26 -10.83
C PRO A 115 1.56 9.72 -10.78
N ALA A 116 0.42 9.03 -10.84
CA ALA A 116 0.41 7.57 -10.78
C ALA A 116 1.16 6.92 -11.95
N SER A 117 1.20 7.60 -13.11
CA SER A 117 2.00 7.23 -14.29
C SER A 117 3.51 7.16 -14.01
N ASP A 118 4.00 7.85 -12.99
CA ASP A 118 5.44 7.87 -12.65
C ASP A 118 5.86 6.64 -11.83
N VAL A 119 4.89 5.90 -11.28
CA VAL A 119 5.12 4.67 -10.53
C VAL A 119 5.03 3.48 -11.50
N PRO A 120 6.14 2.74 -11.73
CA PRO A 120 6.15 1.68 -12.74
C PRO A 120 5.15 0.55 -12.44
N GLU A 121 4.54 0.01 -13.50
CA GLU A 121 3.71 -1.19 -13.44
C GLU A 121 4.61 -2.44 -13.49
N LEU A 122 4.51 -3.33 -12.50
CA LEU A 122 5.30 -4.58 -12.41
C LEU A 122 4.42 -5.76 -11.99
N ASP A 123 4.84 -6.97 -12.34
CA ASP A 123 4.10 -8.20 -11.98
C ASP A 123 4.43 -8.75 -10.59
N LYS A 124 5.61 -8.39 -10.05
CA LYS A 124 6.15 -8.72 -8.72
C LYS A 124 7.50 -8.04 -8.52
N GLY A 125 8.00 -8.03 -7.29
CA GLY A 125 9.38 -7.68 -6.95
C GLY A 125 9.46 -6.67 -5.80
N LYS A 126 10.62 -6.04 -5.62
CA LYS A 126 10.79 -4.99 -4.60
C LYS A 126 10.03 -3.70 -4.95
N GLY A 127 9.83 -3.46 -6.24
CA GLY A 127 9.36 -2.18 -6.75
C GLY A 127 10.45 -1.12 -6.76
N ASN A 128 10.03 0.06 -7.18
CA ASN A 128 10.88 1.24 -7.25
C ASN A 128 10.61 2.14 -6.05
N LYS A 129 11.57 3.00 -5.73
CA LYS A 129 11.41 3.97 -4.65
C LYS A 129 10.29 4.95 -5.01
N ILE A 130 9.30 5.08 -4.12
CA ILE A 130 8.19 6.03 -4.19
C ILE A 130 8.59 7.31 -3.44
N ILE A 131 8.96 7.17 -2.17
CA ILE A 131 9.42 8.26 -1.28
C ILE A 131 10.72 7.86 -0.59
N GLU A 132 11.63 8.82 -0.39
CA GLU A 132 12.92 8.57 0.25
C GLU A 132 12.86 8.62 1.76
N ILE A 133 13.42 7.58 2.38
CA ILE A 133 13.80 7.56 3.79
C ILE A 133 15.32 7.42 3.86
N PRO A 134 16.05 8.44 4.37
CA PRO A 134 17.49 8.35 4.54
C PRO A 134 17.88 7.09 5.31
N LYS A 135 18.94 6.40 4.88
CA LYS A 135 19.38 5.13 5.49
C LYS A 135 19.53 5.21 7.01
N ALA A 136 20.07 6.32 7.51
CA ALA A 136 20.26 6.59 8.94
C ALA A 136 18.94 6.71 9.73
N LYS A 137 17.80 6.92 9.06
CA LYS A 137 16.47 7.06 9.67
C LYS A 137 15.60 5.81 9.53
N LEU A 138 16.01 4.77 8.82
CA LEU A 138 15.20 3.56 8.62
C LEU A 138 14.83 2.84 9.93
N GLY A 139 15.59 3.05 11.01
CA GLY A 139 15.26 2.50 12.33
C GLY A 139 14.22 3.30 13.12
N THR A 140 13.94 4.55 12.74
CA THR A 140 13.05 5.47 13.49
C THR A 140 11.91 6.02 12.65
N GLU A 141 12.01 5.90 11.32
CA GLU A 141 11.06 6.41 10.36
C GLU A 141 10.67 5.34 9.36
N ARG A 142 9.38 5.32 9.03
CA ARG A 142 8.78 4.42 8.05
C ARG A 142 7.71 5.14 7.26
N VAL A 143 7.41 4.65 6.08
CA VAL A 143 6.17 4.98 5.37
C VAL A 143 5.01 4.36 6.14
N VAL A 144 4.02 5.19 6.45
CA VAL A 144 2.84 4.81 7.22
C VAL A 144 1.76 4.31 6.29
N ALA A 145 1.56 4.99 5.17
CA ALA A 145 0.58 4.62 4.16
C ALA A 145 0.99 5.13 2.78
N VAL A 146 0.50 4.43 1.76
CA VAL A 146 0.52 4.85 0.36
C VAL A 146 -0.91 4.71 -0.16
N VAL A 147 -1.48 5.79 -0.70
CA VAL A 147 -2.85 5.81 -1.24
C VAL A 147 -2.86 6.38 -2.65
N ALA A 148 -3.89 6.07 -3.42
CA ALA A 148 -4.17 6.73 -4.69
C ALA A 148 -5.31 7.72 -4.50
N VAL A 149 -5.11 8.97 -4.91
CA VAL A 149 -6.12 10.03 -4.82
C VAL A 149 -6.51 10.42 -6.24
N ALA A 150 -7.78 10.28 -6.59
CA ALA A 150 -8.33 10.72 -7.86
C ALA A 150 -8.71 12.21 -7.81
N PRO A 151 -8.78 12.91 -8.95
CA PRO A 151 -9.38 14.25 -9.01
C PRO A 151 -10.79 14.26 -8.41
N GLY A 152 -11.05 15.23 -7.53
CA GLY A 152 -12.33 15.34 -6.80
C GLY A 152 -12.36 14.64 -5.44
N ASN A 153 -11.41 13.74 -5.15
CA ASN A 153 -11.30 13.14 -3.83
C ASN A 153 -10.52 14.04 -2.86
N THR A 154 -10.69 13.76 -1.56
CA THR A 154 -10.01 14.47 -0.48
C THR A 154 -9.18 13.47 0.32
N LEU A 155 -7.89 13.74 0.47
CA LEU A 155 -7.01 12.98 1.32
C LEU A 155 -7.24 13.37 2.78
N LEU A 156 -7.50 12.39 3.63
CA LEU A 156 -7.56 12.54 5.09
C LEU A 156 -6.26 12.04 5.71
N VAL A 157 -5.55 12.92 6.39
CA VAL A 157 -4.33 12.60 7.15
C VAL A 157 -4.68 12.47 8.63
N ARG A 158 -4.46 11.28 9.21
CA ARG A 158 -4.72 11.00 10.62
C ARG A 158 -3.47 11.21 11.47
N SER A 159 -3.61 11.96 12.57
CA SER A 159 -2.56 12.20 13.55
C SER A 159 -3.17 12.23 14.96
N GLY A 160 -2.99 11.14 15.69
CA GLY A 160 -3.68 10.88 16.95
C GLY A 160 -5.20 10.94 16.78
N ALA A 161 -5.87 11.73 17.62
CA ALA A 161 -7.32 11.94 17.56
C ALA A 161 -7.76 12.97 16.51
N ARG A 162 -6.83 13.54 15.73
CA ARG A 162 -7.11 14.62 14.78
C ARG A 162 -7.01 14.13 13.35
N THR A 163 -7.81 14.72 12.48
CA THR A 163 -7.80 14.46 11.03
C THR A 163 -7.68 15.78 10.26
N MET A 164 -6.73 15.84 9.33
CA MET A 164 -6.56 16.96 8.40
C MET A 164 -7.06 16.53 7.03
N SER A 165 -7.88 17.37 6.41
CA SER A 165 -8.34 17.16 5.04
C SER A 165 -7.48 17.97 4.07
N LEU A 166 -7.00 17.32 3.01
CA LEU A 166 -6.32 17.94 1.88
C LEU A 166 -7.09 17.59 0.62
N SER A 167 -7.70 18.59 -0.02
CA SER A 167 -8.33 18.37 -1.33
C SER A 167 -7.30 17.94 -2.36
N PHE A 168 -7.74 17.36 -3.48
CA PHE A 168 -6.83 17.03 -4.59
C PHE A 168 -5.96 18.22 -5.04
N LYS A 169 -6.48 19.45 -4.97
CA LYS A 169 -5.74 20.68 -5.29
C LYS A 169 -4.72 21.03 -4.21
N ASP A 170 -5.04 20.84 -2.93
CA ASP A 170 -4.08 21.12 -1.84
C ASP A 170 -2.83 20.22 -1.94
N LEU A 171 -2.99 19.03 -2.55
CA LEU A 171 -1.87 18.14 -2.85
C LEU A 171 -0.83 18.75 -3.80
N ASP A 172 -1.16 19.81 -4.57
CA ASP A 172 -0.21 20.48 -5.47
C ASP A 172 1.04 20.96 -4.71
N THR A 173 0.89 21.38 -3.45
CA THR A 173 2.00 21.78 -2.56
C THR A 173 2.97 20.64 -2.25
N TYR A 174 2.50 19.40 -2.39
CA TYR A 174 3.24 18.18 -2.09
C TYR A 174 3.61 17.38 -3.34
N VAL A 175 3.28 17.90 -4.53
CA VAL A 175 3.72 17.30 -5.79
C VAL A 175 5.21 17.47 -5.93
N GLY A 176 5.92 16.38 -6.21
CA GLY A 176 7.36 16.40 -6.41
C GLY A 176 7.84 15.22 -7.25
N ALA A 177 9.14 15.17 -7.51
CA ALA A 177 9.72 14.03 -8.22
C ALA A 177 9.61 12.75 -7.37
N ARG A 178 9.28 11.62 -8.01
CA ARG A 178 9.34 10.30 -7.38
C ARG A 178 10.74 10.07 -6.81
N ALA A 179 10.83 9.30 -5.72
CA ALA A 179 12.05 9.02 -4.98
C ALA A 179 12.67 10.23 -4.26
N SER A 180 12.00 11.38 -4.26
CA SER A 180 12.35 12.50 -3.39
C SER A 180 11.87 12.28 -1.96
N ARG A 181 12.27 13.20 -1.07
CA ARG A 181 11.93 13.14 0.35
C ARG A 181 10.47 13.51 0.63
N GLY A 182 9.80 14.23 -0.27
CA GLY A 182 8.52 14.89 0.00
C GLY A 182 8.67 16.16 0.84
N SER A 183 7.54 16.83 1.04
CA SER A 183 7.44 18.06 1.85
C SER A 183 6.86 17.76 3.22
N LEU A 184 7.31 18.48 4.24
CA LEU A 184 6.76 18.31 5.59
C LEU A 184 5.32 18.82 5.65
N LEU A 185 4.48 18.03 6.31
CA LEU A 185 3.17 18.49 6.76
C LEU A 185 3.30 19.65 7.75
N PRO A 186 2.27 20.50 7.89
CA PRO A 186 2.30 21.63 8.81
C PRO A 186 2.58 21.18 10.25
N ARG A 187 3.15 22.08 11.06
CA ARG A 187 3.43 21.80 12.47
C ARG A 187 2.15 21.31 13.16
N GLY A 188 2.29 20.25 13.95
CA GLY A 188 1.17 19.57 14.60
C GLY A 188 0.60 18.36 13.85
N TRP A 189 1.00 18.15 12.59
CA TRP A 189 0.57 16.99 11.76
C TRP A 189 1.72 16.02 11.42
N GLN A 190 2.86 16.13 12.11
CA GLN A 190 4.08 15.38 11.79
C GLN A 190 4.21 14.04 12.53
N LYS A 191 3.18 13.62 13.26
CA LYS A 191 3.06 12.28 13.86
C LYS A 191 1.91 11.57 13.18
N VAL A 192 2.14 11.08 11.96
CA VAL A 192 1.08 10.53 11.11
C VAL A 192 0.85 9.06 11.44
N ASP A 193 -0.41 8.68 11.59
CA ASP A 193 -0.85 7.32 11.91
C ASP A 193 -1.55 6.63 10.75
N GLY A 194 -2.05 7.39 9.76
CA GLY A 194 -2.71 6.82 8.58
C GLY A 194 -3.13 7.84 7.54
N LEU A 195 -3.50 7.33 6.37
CA LEU A 195 -4.11 8.06 5.27
C LEU A 195 -5.42 7.38 4.84
N GLU A 196 -6.42 8.17 4.47
CA GLU A 196 -7.68 7.72 3.88
C GLU A 196 -8.10 8.65 2.74
N VAL A 197 -8.94 8.18 1.82
CA VAL A 197 -9.38 8.90 0.61
C VAL A 197 -10.89 8.80 0.46
#